data_AF-A0A512JBU3-F1
#
_entry.id   AF-A0A512JBU3-F1
#
_cell.length_a   1.000
_cell.length_b   1.000
_cell.length_c   1.000
_cell.angle_alpha   90.00
_cell.angle_beta   90.00
_cell.angle_gamma   90.00
#
_symmetry.space_group_name_H-M   'P 1'
#
loop_
_entity.id
_entity.type
_entity.pdbx_description
1 polymer ?
#
loop_
_entity_poly.entity_id
_entity_poly.type
_entity_poly.pdbx_seq_one_letter_code
_entity_poly.pdbx_strand_id
1 'polypeptide(L)' 'MMWSVADELAVTKRHLAEEEARWTVQIARVAEQIACGQNPAAAKQALREAEAALVTLRARRSSLEAMQKHP' A
#
# COMPACT_ATOMS: atom_id res chain seq x y z
N MET A 1 -6.16 3.09 25.25
CA MET A 1 -4.83 3.73 25.15
C MET A 1 -4.78 4.47 23.83
N MET A 2 -4.50 5.77 23.84
CA MET A 2 -4.29 6.55 22.63
C MET A 2 -2.84 6.29 22.19
N TRP A 3 -2.62 5.75 20.99
CA TRP A 3 -1.27 5.51 20.48
C TRP A 3 -0.53 6.82 20.28
N SER A 4 0.79 6.83 20.51
CA SER A 4 1.58 8.02 20.20
C SER A 4 1.69 8.20 18.69
N VAL A 5 1.91 9.44 18.23
CA VAL A 5 2.16 9.73 16.81
C VAL A 5 3.35 8.91 16.28
N ALA A 6 4.35 8.62 17.12
CA ALA A 6 5.49 7.79 16.77
C ALA A 6 5.09 6.32 16.54
N ASP A 7 4.24 5.76 17.41
CA ASP A 7 3.73 4.38 17.26
C ASP A 7 2.86 4.26 16.01
N GLU A 8 1.95 5.22 15.80
CA GLU A 8 1.11 5.26 14.59
C GLU A 8 1.95 5.37 13.32
N LEU A 9 3.03 6.16 13.34
CA LEU A 9 3.93 6.30 12.20
C LEU A 9 4.69 5.01 11.92
N ALA A 10 5.16 4.31 12.96
CA ALA A 10 5.84 3.02 12.81
C ALA A 10 4.92 1.95 12.20
N VAL A 11 3.68 1.85 12.69
CA VAL A 11 2.67 0.94 12.14
C VAL A 11 2.34 1.30 10.69
N THR A 12 2.13 2.59 10.39
CA THR A 12 1.83 3.05 9.02
C THR A 12 2.97 2.74 8.06
N LYS A 13 4.23 2.95 8.46
CA LYS A 13 5.41 2.62 7.64
C LYS A 13 5.51 1.12 7.35
N ARG A 14 5.25 0.27 8.36
CA ARG A 14 5.22 -1.18 8.19
C ARG A 14 4.12 -1.61 7.21
N HIS A 15 2.89 -1.10 7.40
CA HIS A 15 1.77 -1.44 6.52
C HIS A 15 2.04 -1.00 5.08
N LEU A 16 2.64 0.19 4.91
CA LEU A 16 3.03 0.69 3.59
C LEU A 16 4.03 -0.27 2.90
N ALA A 17 5.04 -0.78 3.61
CA ALA A 17 5.98 -1.76 3.06
C ALA A 17 5.31 -3.09 2.70
N GLU A 18 4.36 -3.56 3.52
CA GLU A 18 3.60 -4.79 3.24
C GLU A 18 2.73 -4.66 1.99
N GLU A 19 2.03 -3.53 1.82
CA GLU A 19 1.22 -3.26 0.63
C GLU A 19 2.07 -3.04 -0.63
N GLU A 20 3.24 -2.40 -0.52
CA GLU A 20 4.17 -2.26 -1.66
C GLU A 20 4.70 -3.61 -2.11
N ALA A 21 5.04 -4.51 -1.19
CA ALA A 21 5.44 -5.88 -1.53
C ALA A 21 4.30 -6.66 -2.21
N ARG A 22 3.08 -6.56 -1.70
CA ARG A 22 1.89 -7.17 -2.31
C ARG A 22 1.63 -6.63 -3.72
N TRP A 23 1.73 -5.31 -3.89
CA TRP A 23 1.59 -4.65 -5.18
C TRP A 23 2.57 -5.19 -6.22
N THR A 24 3.86 -5.33 -5.87
CA THR A 24 4.87 -5.91 -6.77
C THR A 24 4.53 -7.33 -7.19
N VAL A 25 4.06 -8.18 -6.26
CA VAL A 25 3.62 -9.55 -6.57
C VAL A 25 2.42 -9.55 -7.52
N GLN A 26 1.46 -8.64 -7.33
CA GLN A 26 0.28 -8.56 -8.19
C GLN A 26 0.62 -8.07 -9.60
N ILE A 27 1.58 -7.15 -9.76
CA ILE A 27 2.09 -6.77 -11.08
C ILE A 27 2.65 -7.99 -11.81
N ALA A 28 3.51 -8.77 -11.13
CA ALA A 28 4.11 -9.96 -11.72
C ALA A 28 3.03 -10.98 -12.15
N ARG A 29 2.02 -11.17 -11.31
CA ARG A 29 0.88 -12.04 -11.61
C ARG A 29 0.06 -11.57 -12.82
N VAL A 30 -0.22 -10.26 -12.93
CA VAL A 30 -0.91 -9.70 -14.11
C VAL A 30 -0.09 -9.95 -15.37
N ALA A 31 1.23 -9.73 -15.33
CA ALA A 31 2.12 -9.96 -16.46
C ALA A 31 2.13 -11.42 -16.90
N GLU A 32 2.20 -12.35 -15.94
CA GLU A 32 2.14 -13.80 -16.20
C GLU A 32 0.79 -14.21 -16.82
N GLN A 33 -0.33 -13.73 -16.28
CA GLN A 33 -1.65 -14.02 -16.85
C GLN A 33 -1.78 -13.54 -18.29
N ILE A 34 -1.28 -12.34 -18.60
CA ILE A 34 -1.24 -11.82 -19.96
C ILE A 34 -0.37 -12.71 -20.85
N ALA A 35 0.83 -13.09 -20.40
CA ALA A 35 1.75 -13.93 -21.16
C ALA A 35 1.17 -15.32 -21.47
N CYS A 36 0.41 -15.90 -20.54
CA CYS A 36 -0.26 -17.18 -20.70
C CYS A 36 -1.63 -17.10 -21.42
N GLY A 37 -2.04 -15.92 -21.92
CA GLY A 37 -3.34 -15.73 -22.56
C GLY A 37 -4.55 -15.90 -21.64
N GLN A 38 -4.34 -15.84 -20.32
CA GLN A 38 -5.39 -15.87 -19.32
C GLN A 38 -6.06 -14.50 -19.19
N ASN A 39 -7.28 -14.47 -18.64
CA ASN A 39 -7.97 -13.20 -18.39
C ASN A 39 -7.38 -12.50 -17.15
N PRO A 40 -6.73 -11.32 -17.29
CA PRO A 40 -6.11 -10.63 -16.18
C PRO A 40 -7.07 -9.70 -15.42
N ALA A 41 -8.38 -9.69 -15.72
CA ALA A 41 -9.32 -8.70 -15.19
C ALA A 41 -9.35 -8.67 -13.65
N ALA A 42 -9.41 -9.83 -13.00
CA ALA A 42 -9.41 -9.93 -11.54
C ALA A 42 -8.09 -9.43 -10.93
N ALA A 43 -6.95 -9.77 -11.55
CA ALA A 43 -5.64 -9.32 -11.06
C ALA A 43 -5.43 -7.82 -11.29
N LYS A 44 -5.94 -7.25 -12.39
CA LYS A 44 -5.95 -5.80 -12.64
C LYS A 44 -6.82 -5.04 -11.65
N GLN A 45 -7.96 -5.62 -11.25
CA GLN A 45 -8.82 -5.03 -10.22
C GLN A 45 -8.12 -5.05 -8.85
N ALA A 46 -7.56 -6.19 -8.46
CA ALA A 46 -6.77 -6.31 -7.23
C ALA A 46 -5.56 -5.36 -7.21
N LEU A 47 -4.94 -5.14 -8.39
CA LEU A 47 -3.92 -4.12 -8.55
C LEU A 47 -4.53 -2.76 -8.19
N ARG A 48 -5.52 -2.23 -8.92
CA ARG A 48 -6.14 -0.92 -8.62
C ARG A 48 -6.53 -0.70 -7.15
N GLU A 49 -7.07 -1.72 -6.49
CA GLU A 49 -7.42 -1.66 -5.06
C GLU A 49 -6.19 -1.45 -4.16
N ALA A 50 -5.11 -2.18 -4.42
CA ALA A 50 -3.84 -1.97 -3.73
C ALA A 50 -3.24 -0.58 -4.02
N GLU A 51 -3.53 0.03 -5.19
CA GLU A 51 -3.04 1.39 -5.52
C GLU A 51 -3.72 2.41 -4.63
N ALA A 52 -5.05 2.30 -4.52
CA ALA A 52 -5.86 3.17 -3.70
C ALA A 52 -5.49 3.05 -2.22
N ALA A 53 -5.21 1.83 -1.74
CA ALA A 53 -4.71 1.59 -0.39
C ALA A 53 -3.36 2.27 -0.16
N LEU A 54 -2.42 2.14 -1.10
CA LEU A 54 -1.10 2.78 -1.02
C LEU A 54 -1.18 4.31 -1.01
N VAL A 55 -2.05 4.91 -1.84
CA VAL A 55 -2.28 6.37 -1.84
C VAL A 55 -2.77 6.83 -0.46
N THR A 56 -3.73 6.10 0.11
CA THR A 56 -4.29 6.42 1.44
C THR A 56 -3.23 6.31 2.54
N LEU A 57 -2.44 5.24 2.54
CA LEU A 57 -1.36 5.03 3.51
C LEU A 57 -0.25 6.08 3.39
N ARG A 58 0.11 6.47 2.16
CA ARG A 58 1.09 7.55 1.92
C ARG A 58 0.58 8.89 2.42
N ALA A 59 -0.69 9.22 2.20
CA ALA A 59 -1.30 10.42 2.75
C ALA A 59 -1.31 10.40 4.28
N ARG A 60 -1.69 9.28 4.90
CA ARG A 60 -1.66 9.11 6.36
C ARG A 60 -0.26 9.28 6.92
N ARG A 61 0.75 8.69 6.30
CA ARG A 61 2.16 8.85 6.67
C ARG A 61 2.57 10.31 6.65
N SER A 62 2.29 11.03 5.56
CA SER A 62 2.64 12.45 5.44
C SER A 62 1.99 13.30 6.54
N SER A 63 0.73 13.03 6.88
CA SER A 63 0.05 13.73 7.98
C SER A 63 0.66 13.43 9.35
N LEU A 64 1.00 12.16 9.63
CA LEU A 64 1.67 11.75 10.86
C LEU A 64 3.06 12.37 10.99
N GLU A 65 3.82 12.43 9.89
CA GLU A 65 5.13 13.08 9.84
C GLU A 65 5.04 14.60 10.09
N ALA A 66 3.98 15.25 9.60
CA ALA A 66 3.72 16.66 9.88
C ALA A 66 3.41 16.89 11.38
N MET A 67 2.56 16.05 11.98
CA MET A 67 2.24 16.14 13.41
C MET A 67 3.44 15.82 14.31
N GLN A 68 4.33 14.91 13.91
CA GLN A 68 5.56 14.63 14.66
C GLN A 68 6.53 15.83 14.67
N LYS A 69 6.57 16.60 13.58
CA LYS A 69 7.42 17.80 13.46
C LYS A 69 6.85 19.02 14.19
N HIS A 70 5.53 19.01 14.45
CA HIS A 70 4.79 20.04 15.18
C HIS A 70 4.03 19.41 16.36
N PRO A 71 4.76 18.93 17.39
CA PRO A 71 4.15 18.23 18.53
C PRO A 71 3.23 19.12 19.37
#